data_AF-A0A3C1B152-F1
#
_entry.id   AF-A0A3C1B152-F1
#
_cell.length_a   1.000
_cell.length_b   1.000
_cell.length_c   1.000
_cell.angle_alpha   90.00
_cell.angle_beta   90.00
_cell.angle_gamma   90.00
#
_symmetry.space_group_name_H-M   'P 1'
#
loop_
_entity.id
_entity.type
_entity.pdbx_description
1 polymer ?
#
loop_
_entity_poly.entity_id
_entity_poly.type
_entity_poly.pdbx_seq_one_letter_code
_entity_poly.pdbx_strand_id
1 'polypeptide(L)'
;MNDDPRLRFKKDQLIIDDPAVSDQDRRAAQLRQMFWQARYQPVRHSDQPADTFLALWANLQLYTASRRWSIPKKQIRKELNRVFENPQLQTALQAAGSESQNMMLSELKDSAVLYFTTCQKDTNYSSVLFNLIKMKDDQVASKAANGAAEGILLPLMLVEDLAWRDEMVEAVCSAYTEVFSEQADYLDQKIAGLKLPIVEEISRIRAKFSNIRNC
;
A
#
# COMPACT_ATOMS: atom_id res chain seq x y z
N MET A 1 0.07 11.12 5.82
CA MET A 1 0.00 9.84 6.54
C MET A 1 -0.88 10.01 7.77
N ASN A 2 -1.85 9.13 7.98
CA ASN A 2 -2.72 9.16 9.16
C ASN A 2 -2.15 8.24 10.24
N ASP A 3 -1.44 8.83 11.22
CA ASP A 3 -0.85 8.06 12.33
C ASP A 3 -1.90 7.45 13.27
N ASP A 4 -3.15 7.96 13.24
CA ASP A 4 -4.30 7.38 13.95
C ASP A 4 -5.50 7.22 13.00
N PRO A 5 -5.86 5.99 12.61
CA PRO A 5 -7.00 5.75 11.72
C PRO A 5 -8.33 6.22 12.32
N ARG A 6 -8.49 6.25 13.65
CA ARG A 6 -9.73 6.73 14.29
C ARG A 6 -9.86 8.24 14.22
N LEU A 7 -8.76 8.99 14.27
CA LEU A 7 -8.80 10.44 14.09
C LEU A 7 -9.28 10.79 12.68
N ARG A 8 -8.82 10.07 11.65
CA ARG A 8 -9.34 10.21 10.29
C ARG A 8 -10.86 10.04 10.24
N PHE A 9 -11.34 8.92 10.78
CA PHE A 9 -12.76 8.58 10.79
C PHE A 9 -13.60 9.65 11.50
N LYS A 10 -13.13 10.13 12.65
CA LYS A 10 -13.79 11.21 13.40
C LYS A 10 -13.82 12.53 12.63
N LYS A 11 -12.73 12.90 11.95
CA LYS A 11 -12.68 14.12 11.12
C LYS A 11 -13.70 14.04 9.99
N ASP A 12 -13.77 12.92 9.28
CA ASP A 12 -14.77 12.73 8.23
C ASP A 12 -16.19 12.75 8.81
N GLN A 13 -16.41 12.20 10.01
CA GLN A 13 -17.71 12.26 10.69
C GLN A 13 -18.14 13.70 10.99
N LEU A 14 -17.22 14.53 11.49
CA LEU A 14 -17.51 15.94 11.76
C LEU A 14 -17.90 16.71 10.49
N ILE A 15 -17.24 16.41 9.35
CA ILE A 15 -17.61 17.00 8.05
C ILE A 15 -19.00 16.53 7.62
N ILE A 16 -19.32 15.25 7.85
CA ILE A 16 -20.62 14.67 7.50
C ILE A 16 -21.76 15.25 8.33
N ASP A 17 -21.51 15.58 9.59
CA ASP A 17 -22.53 16.07 10.52
C ASP A 17 -22.69 17.60 10.48
N ASP A 18 -21.73 18.33 9.93
CA ASP A 18 -21.78 19.79 9.83
C ASP A 18 -22.76 20.24 8.73
N PRO A 19 -23.87 20.93 9.04
CA PRO A 19 -24.84 21.39 8.04
C PRO A 19 -24.31 22.53 7.16
N ALA A 20 -23.22 23.22 7.53
CA ALA A 20 -22.63 24.31 6.76
C ALA A 20 -21.72 23.83 5.61
N VAL A 21 -21.32 22.55 5.63
CA VAL A 21 -20.47 21.94 4.60
C VAL A 21 -21.27 21.66 3.33
N SER A 22 -20.64 21.89 2.16
CA SER A 22 -21.24 21.63 0.86
C SER A 22 -21.61 20.14 0.68
N ASP A 23 -22.65 19.86 -0.12
CA ASP A 23 -23.04 18.47 -0.41
C ASP A 23 -21.92 17.66 -1.08
N GLN A 24 -21.08 18.33 -1.88
CA GLN A 24 -19.92 17.72 -2.53
C GLN A 24 -18.88 17.26 -1.49
N ASP A 25 -18.51 18.12 -0.55
CA ASP A 25 -17.54 17.80 0.50
C ASP A 25 -18.08 16.75 1.47
N ARG A 26 -19.39 16.82 1.77
CA ARG A 26 -20.09 15.82 2.57
C ARG A 26 -20.06 14.45 1.90
N ARG A 27 -20.35 14.39 0.60
CA ARG A 27 -20.26 13.15 -0.20
C ARG A 27 -18.83 12.61 -0.23
N ALA A 28 -17.84 13.46 -0.43
CA ALA A 28 -16.43 13.04 -0.43
C ALA A 28 -16.03 12.45 0.93
N ALA A 29 -16.49 13.04 2.05
CA ALA A 29 -16.27 12.50 3.39
C ALA A 29 -16.97 11.14 3.61
N GLN A 30 -18.20 10.98 3.12
CA GLN A 30 -18.92 9.70 3.17
C GLN A 30 -18.15 8.61 2.42
N LEU A 31 -17.67 8.89 1.20
CA LEU A 31 -16.87 7.95 0.44
C LEU A 31 -15.59 7.57 1.20
N ARG A 32 -14.87 8.56 1.77
CA ARG A 32 -13.68 8.28 2.59
C ARG A 32 -14.00 7.37 3.79
N GLN A 33 -15.14 7.55 4.46
CA GLN A 33 -15.56 6.65 5.53
C GLN A 33 -15.88 5.24 5.04
N MET A 34 -16.52 5.08 3.88
CA MET A 34 -16.82 3.75 3.32
C MET A 34 -15.53 2.97 3.01
N PHE A 35 -14.54 3.62 2.39
CA PHE A 35 -13.23 3.02 2.14
C PHE A 35 -12.48 2.72 3.45
N TRP A 36 -12.55 3.62 4.43
CA TRP A 36 -11.99 3.40 5.76
C TRP A 36 -12.58 2.16 6.42
N GLN A 37 -13.91 2.01 6.42
CA GLN A 37 -14.60 0.88 7.05
C GLN A 37 -14.27 -0.45 6.34
N ALA A 38 -14.10 -0.43 5.02
CA ALA A 38 -13.67 -1.59 4.27
C ALA A 38 -12.23 -2.01 4.62
N ARG A 39 -11.33 -1.04 4.78
CA ARG A 39 -9.91 -1.25 5.08
C ARG A 39 -9.65 -1.66 6.53
N TYR A 40 -10.31 -1.02 7.49
CA TYR A 40 -10.05 -1.20 8.91
C TYR A 40 -11.06 -2.15 9.55
N GLN A 41 -10.58 -3.31 9.99
CA GLN A 41 -11.41 -4.35 10.58
C GLN A 41 -11.26 -4.37 12.11
N PRO A 42 -12.35 -4.57 12.87
CA PRO A 42 -12.26 -4.64 14.32
C PRO A 42 -11.45 -5.87 14.76
N VAL A 43 -10.61 -5.71 15.78
CA VAL A 43 -9.79 -6.78 16.34
C VAL A 43 -10.23 -7.07 17.75
N ARG A 44 -10.44 -8.35 18.07
CA ARG A 44 -10.81 -8.78 19.41
C ARG A 44 -9.67 -8.43 20.39
N HIS A 45 -10.02 -7.80 21.51
CA HIS A 45 -9.06 -7.38 22.55
C HIS A 45 -8.04 -6.31 22.12
N SER A 46 -8.32 -5.54 21.08
CA SER A 46 -7.50 -4.39 20.68
C SER A 46 -8.37 -3.16 20.44
N ASP A 47 -7.92 -2.02 20.98
CA ASP A 47 -8.48 -0.71 20.66
C ASP A 47 -7.95 -0.17 19.32
N GLN A 48 -7.05 -0.84 18.64
CA GLN A 48 -6.65 -0.46 17.29
C GLN A 48 -7.27 -1.42 16.28
N PRO A 49 -8.00 -0.92 15.27
CA PRO A 49 -8.49 -1.77 14.20
C PRO A 49 -7.31 -2.31 13.38
N ALA A 50 -7.46 -3.52 12.84
CA ALA A 50 -6.50 -4.09 11.91
C ALA A 50 -6.62 -3.40 10.55
N ASP A 51 -5.49 -2.90 10.04
CA ASP A 51 -5.39 -2.40 8.68
C ASP A 51 -5.18 -3.57 7.72
N THR A 52 -6.22 -3.92 6.95
CA THR A 52 -6.16 -5.04 6.00
C THR A 52 -5.22 -4.79 4.83
N PHE A 53 -5.00 -3.54 4.45
CA PHE A 53 -4.10 -3.19 3.35
C PHE A 53 -2.64 -3.23 3.82
N LEU A 54 -2.36 -2.77 5.05
CA LEU A 54 -1.05 -2.99 5.66
C LEU A 54 -0.71 -4.48 5.79
N ALA A 55 -1.69 -5.30 6.21
CA ALA A 55 -1.53 -6.74 6.29
C ALA A 55 -1.23 -7.37 4.92
N LEU A 56 -1.82 -6.84 3.83
CA LEU A 56 -1.54 -7.26 2.47
C LEU A 56 -0.05 -7.08 2.13
N TRP A 57 0.52 -5.90 2.40
CA TRP A 57 1.95 -5.64 2.15
C TRP A 57 2.86 -6.57 2.96
N ALA A 58 2.54 -6.74 4.25
CA ALA A 58 3.29 -7.64 5.13
C ALA A 58 3.23 -9.11 4.66
N ASN A 59 2.06 -9.57 4.21
CA ASN A 59 1.89 -10.95 3.74
C ASN A 59 2.67 -11.22 2.45
N LEU A 60 2.70 -10.27 1.51
CA LEU A 60 3.51 -10.39 0.29
C LEU A 60 5.01 -10.56 0.63
N GLN A 61 5.52 -9.78 1.59
CA GLN A 61 6.88 -9.95 2.11
C GLN A 61 7.11 -11.32 2.74
N LEU A 62 6.17 -11.82 3.54
CA LEU A 62 6.32 -13.12 4.19
C LEU A 62 6.33 -14.28 3.19
N TYR A 63 5.51 -14.19 2.14
CA TYR A 63 5.45 -15.23 1.10
C TYR A 63 6.74 -15.35 0.30
N THR A 64 7.50 -14.26 0.17
CA THR A 64 8.77 -14.22 -0.55
C THR A 64 9.95 -14.53 0.36
N ALA A 65 9.94 -14.06 1.60
CA ALA A 65 10.99 -14.31 2.59
C ALA A 65 11.11 -15.80 3.00
N SER A 66 9.97 -16.50 3.06
CA SER A 66 9.92 -17.89 3.55
C SER A 66 10.31 -18.95 2.52
N ARG A 67 10.41 -18.60 1.21
CA ARG A 67 10.58 -19.59 0.14
C ARG A 67 11.62 -19.14 -0.89
N ARG A 68 12.88 -19.58 -0.68
CA ARG A 68 14.02 -19.32 -1.59
C ARG A 68 13.83 -19.81 -3.04
N TRP A 69 12.87 -20.69 -3.31
CA TRP A 69 12.77 -21.39 -4.60
C TRP A 69 11.43 -21.28 -5.32
N SER A 70 10.34 -20.86 -4.66
CA SER A 70 9.05 -20.70 -5.36
C SER A 70 8.10 -19.71 -4.67
N ILE A 71 7.62 -18.75 -5.46
CA ILE A 71 6.59 -17.79 -5.04
C ILE A 71 5.22 -18.49 -5.10
N PRO A 72 4.44 -18.50 -4.00
CA PRO A 72 3.18 -19.25 -3.92
C PRO A 72 2.03 -18.49 -4.62
N LYS A 73 2.07 -18.41 -5.96
CA LYS A 73 1.14 -17.62 -6.80
C LYS A 73 -0.34 -17.82 -6.45
N LYS A 74 -0.77 -19.07 -6.23
CA LYS A 74 -2.16 -19.39 -5.88
C LYS A 74 -2.58 -18.82 -4.52
N GLN A 75 -1.69 -18.86 -3.53
CA GLN A 75 -1.96 -18.31 -2.21
C GLN A 75 -2.02 -16.79 -2.25
N ILE A 76 -1.07 -16.15 -2.95
CA ILE A 76 -1.05 -14.70 -3.14
C ILE A 76 -2.35 -14.24 -3.81
N ARG A 77 -2.76 -14.89 -4.91
CA ARG A 77 -4.03 -14.58 -5.58
C ARG A 77 -5.22 -14.69 -4.62
N LYS A 78 -5.29 -15.78 -3.85
CA LYS A 78 -6.37 -16.01 -2.88
C LYS A 78 -6.45 -14.89 -1.84
N GLU A 79 -5.31 -14.46 -1.28
CA GLU A 79 -5.29 -13.38 -0.29
C GLU A 79 -5.68 -12.03 -0.91
N LEU A 80 -5.16 -11.72 -2.11
CA LEU A 80 -5.52 -10.48 -2.82
C LEU A 80 -7.01 -10.43 -3.16
N ASN A 81 -7.57 -11.53 -3.68
CA ASN A 81 -9.00 -11.64 -3.95
C ASN A 81 -9.82 -11.52 -2.66
N ARG A 82 -9.39 -12.12 -1.55
CA ARG A 82 -10.08 -11.97 -0.26
C ARG A 82 -10.20 -10.50 0.17
N VAL A 83 -9.16 -9.70 -0.06
CA VAL A 83 -9.18 -8.26 0.26
C VAL A 83 -10.06 -7.51 -0.74
N PHE A 84 -9.85 -7.70 -2.04
CA PHE A 84 -10.51 -6.89 -3.07
C PHE A 84 -11.95 -7.28 -3.35
N GLU A 85 -12.33 -8.54 -3.15
CA GLU A 85 -13.71 -9.03 -3.29
C GLU A 85 -14.52 -8.87 -1.98
N ASN A 86 -13.96 -8.19 -0.97
CA ASN A 86 -14.69 -7.87 0.25
C ASN A 86 -15.97 -7.07 -0.07
N PRO A 87 -17.16 -7.51 0.38
CA PRO A 87 -18.43 -6.82 0.09
C PRO A 87 -18.46 -5.35 0.49
N GLN A 88 -17.85 -4.96 1.61
CA GLN A 88 -17.77 -3.57 2.04
C GLN A 88 -16.92 -2.73 1.09
N LEU A 89 -15.79 -3.27 0.62
CA LEU A 89 -14.94 -2.60 -0.36
C LEU A 89 -15.65 -2.49 -1.71
N GLN A 90 -16.32 -3.55 -2.16
CA GLN A 90 -17.12 -3.53 -3.39
C GLN A 90 -18.25 -2.50 -3.31
N THR A 91 -18.91 -2.37 -2.16
CA THR A 91 -19.93 -1.33 -1.94
C THR A 91 -19.33 0.08 -2.01
N ALA A 92 -18.16 0.29 -1.39
CA ALA A 92 -17.46 1.57 -1.44
C ALA A 92 -17.03 1.94 -2.87
N LEU A 93 -16.50 0.97 -3.63
CA LEU A 93 -16.11 1.13 -5.03
C LEU A 93 -17.31 1.48 -5.91
N GLN A 94 -18.44 0.79 -5.73
CA GLN A 94 -19.68 1.08 -6.47
C GLN A 94 -20.21 2.50 -6.16
N ALA A 95 -20.21 2.90 -4.88
CA ALA A 95 -20.65 4.23 -4.48
C ALA A 95 -19.75 5.36 -5.03
N ALA A 96 -18.45 5.10 -5.15
CA ALA A 96 -17.49 6.05 -5.72
C ALA A 96 -17.62 6.18 -7.25
N GLY A 97 -18.16 5.18 -7.95
CA GLY A 97 -18.37 5.24 -9.40
C GLY A 97 -17.08 5.57 -10.16
N SER A 98 -17.07 6.70 -10.88
CA SER A 98 -15.89 7.18 -11.64
C SER A 98 -14.69 7.50 -10.76
N GLU A 99 -14.88 7.80 -9.48
CA GLU A 99 -13.81 8.15 -8.54
C GLU A 99 -13.16 6.91 -7.89
N SER A 100 -13.72 5.72 -8.12
CA SER A 100 -13.30 4.46 -7.48
C SER A 100 -11.80 4.18 -7.61
N GLN A 101 -11.23 4.40 -8.80
CA GLN A 101 -9.80 4.18 -9.05
C GLN A 101 -8.91 5.12 -8.22
N ASN A 102 -9.25 6.42 -8.19
CA ASN A 102 -8.50 7.42 -7.43
C ASN A 102 -8.60 7.17 -5.92
N MET A 103 -9.80 6.83 -5.43
CA MET A 103 -10.02 6.48 -4.03
C MET A 103 -9.24 5.24 -3.63
N MET A 104 -9.27 4.20 -4.47
CA MET A 104 -8.53 2.96 -4.23
C MET A 104 -7.02 3.19 -4.21
N LEU A 105 -6.49 3.91 -5.20
CA LEU A 105 -5.07 4.29 -5.24
C LEU A 105 -4.68 5.09 -4.00
N SER A 106 -5.53 6.02 -3.55
CA SER A 106 -5.27 6.81 -2.34
C SER A 106 -5.16 5.94 -1.09
N GLU A 107 -6.06 4.97 -0.89
CA GLU A 107 -5.99 4.06 0.26
C GLU A 107 -4.79 3.11 0.20
N LEU A 108 -4.50 2.57 -0.99
CA LEU A 108 -3.32 1.72 -1.20
C LEU A 108 -2.04 2.51 -0.92
N LYS A 109 -1.94 3.74 -1.43
CA LYS A 109 -0.77 4.60 -1.20
C LYS A 109 -0.63 4.96 0.28
N ASP A 110 -1.70 5.36 0.96
CA ASP A 110 -1.65 5.69 2.39
C ASP A 110 -1.16 4.49 3.24
N SER A 111 -1.66 3.29 2.96
CA SER A 111 -1.17 2.07 3.63
C SER A 111 0.28 1.72 3.30
N ALA A 112 0.72 1.96 2.06
CA ALA A 112 2.11 1.74 1.65
C ALA A 112 3.06 2.76 2.30
N VAL A 113 2.64 4.02 2.45
CA VAL A 113 3.41 5.05 3.18
C VAL A 113 3.56 4.64 4.65
N LEU A 114 2.49 4.15 5.27
CA LEU A 114 2.55 3.61 6.64
C LEU A 114 3.52 2.42 6.75
N TYR A 115 3.47 1.50 5.77
CA TYR A 115 4.41 0.38 5.70
C TYR A 115 5.87 0.83 5.65
N PHE A 116 6.23 1.73 4.73
CA PHE A 116 7.61 2.21 4.60
C PHE A 116 8.05 3.09 5.77
N THR A 117 7.16 3.89 6.32
CA THR A 117 7.43 4.67 7.54
C THR A 117 7.73 3.74 8.72
N THR A 118 7.02 2.61 8.81
CA THR A 118 7.31 1.59 9.82
C THR A 118 8.68 0.97 9.57
N CYS A 119 9.06 0.67 8.33
CA CYS A 119 10.42 0.22 8.00
C CYS A 119 11.50 1.23 8.42
N GLN A 120 11.24 2.53 8.28
CA GLN A 120 12.17 3.59 8.67
C GLN A 120 12.31 3.74 10.19
N LYS A 121 11.20 3.62 10.93
CA LYS A 121 11.12 3.93 12.37
C LYS A 121 11.27 2.72 13.29
N ASP A 122 11.00 1.50 12.83
CA ASP A 122 11.06 0.29 13.66
C ASP A 122 12.50 -0.11 13.95
N THR A 123 12.89 -0.01 15.22
CA THR A 123 14.20 -0.38 15.75
C THR A 123 14.59 -1.84 15.50
N ASN A 124 13.62 -2.76 15.41
CA ASN A 124 13.89 -4.17 15.08
C ASN A 124 14.15 -4.33 13.58
N TYR A 125 13.48 -3.54 12.74
CA TYR A 125 13.71 -3.55 11.31
C TYR A 125 15.04 -2.85 10.95
N SER A 126 15.37 -1.77 11.66
CA SER A 126 16.52 -0.91 11.42
C SER A 126 17.77 -1.33 12.21
N SER A 127 17.91 -2.61 12.57
CA SER A 127 19.07 -3.09 13.32
C SER A 127 19.74 -4.30 12.68
N VAL A 128 21.04 -4.42 12.93
CA VAL A 128 21.91 -5.54 12.55
C VAL A 128 22.44 -6.16 13.85
N LEU A 129 22.72 -7.48 13.84
CA LEU A 129 23.30 -8.23 14.96
C LEU A 129 22.44 -8.15 16.25
N PHE A 130 21.32 -8.88 16.30
CA PHE A 130 20.49 -9.03 17.51
C PHE A 130 20.06 -7.69 18.16
N ASN A 131 19.65 -6.70 17.37
CA ASN A 131 19.27 -5.36 17.84
C ASN A 131 20.41 -4.52 18.47
N LEU A 132 21.68 -4.93 18.32
CA LEU A 132 22.81 -4.24 18.96
C LEU A 132 23.34 -3.05 18.16
N ILE A 133 23.19 -3.06 16.83
CA ILE A 133 23.72 -1.99 15.95
C ILE A 133 22.58 -1.43 15.11
N LYS A 134 22.33 -0.12 15.23
CA LYS A 134 21.38 0.58 14.36
C LYS A 134 21.97 0.72 12.95
N MET A 135 21.18 0.34 11.94
CA MET A 135 21.48 0.62 10.54
C MET A 135 21.54 2.12 10.29
N LYS A 136 22.41 2.52 9.36
CA LYS A 136 22.35 3.87 8.79
C LYS A 136 21.11 4.02 7.90
N ASP A 137 20.67 5.25 7.69
CA ASP A 137 19.42 5.54 6.96
C ASP A 137 19.47 5.01 5.51
N ASP A 138 20.63 5.07 4.84
CA ASP A 138 20.88 4.48 3.53
C ASP A 138 20.72 2.95 3.52
N GLN A 139 21.21 2.27 4.55
CA GLN A 139 21.05 0.83 4.70
C GLN A 139 19.60 0.43 4.92
N VAL A 140 18.84 1.21 5.69
CA VAL A 140 17.40 1.00 5.88
C VAL A 140 16.66 1.21 4.56
N ALA A 141 16.94 2.30 3.84
CA ALA A 141 16.35 2.60 2.54
C ALA A 141 16.64 1.49 1.52
N SER A 142 17.88 0.99 1.45
CA SER A 142 18.27 -0.08 0.53
C SER A 142 17.57 -1.41 0.86
N LYS A 143 17.43 -1.74 2.15
CA LYS A 143 16.68 -2.91 2.62
C LYS A 143 15.20 -2.79 2.29
N ALA A 144 14.60 -1.61 2.48
CA ALA A 144 13.21 -1.33 2.11
C ALA A 144 13.00 -1.40 0.60
N ALA A 145 13.94 -0.90 -0.21
CA ALA A 145 13.90 -1.03 -1.68
C ALA A 145 13.95 -2.49 -2.12
N ASN A 146 14.81 -3.30 -1.49
CA ASN A 146 14.87 -4.73 -1.77
C ASN A 146 13.56 -5.43 -1.43
N GLY A 147 13.00 -5.12 -0.25
CA GLY A 147 11.67 -5.59 0.14
C GLY A 147 10.60 -5.18 -0.87
N ALA A 148 10.54 -3.92 -1.27
CA ALA A 148 9.58 -3.45 -2.27
C ALA A 148 9.71 -4.20 -3.60
N ALA A 149 10.92 -4.28 -4.15
CA ALA A 149 11.17 -4.90 -5.46
C ALA A 149 10.93 -6.42 -5.44
N GLU A 150 11.60 -7.16 -4.56
CA GLU A 150 11.54 -8.63 -4.54
C GLU A 150 10.32 -9.16 -3.78
N GLY A 151 9.93 -8.45 -2.72
CA GLY A 151 8.91 -8.89 -1.78
C GLY A 151 7.49 -8.45 -2.10
N ILE A 152 7.31 -7.40 -2.91
CA ILE A 152 5.99 -6.90 -3.31
C ILE A 152 5.84 -6.87 -4.83
N LEU A 153 6.67 -6.09 -5.53
CA LEU A 153 6.50 -5.85 -6.97
C LEU A 153 6.67 -7.15 -7.79
N LEU A 154 7.72 -7.91 -7.53
CA LEU A 154 7.96 -9.18 -8.23
C LEU A 154 6.76 -10.16 -8.08
N PRO A 155 6.23 -10.45 -6.87
CA PRO A 155 5.01 -11.22 -6.71
C PRO A 155 3.82 -10.71 -7.53
N LEU A 156 3.58 -9.39 -7.53
CA LEU A 156 2.49 -8.79 -8.30
C LEU A 156 2.65 -9.00 -9.81
N MET A 157 3.89 -9.01 -10.31
CA MET A 157 4.18 -9.27 -11.72
C MET A 157 4.08 -10.75 -12.10
N LEU A 158 4.20 -11.66 -11.13
CA LEU A 158 4.18 -13.10 -11.38
C LEU A 158 2.79 -13.73 -11.26
N VAL A 159 1.83 -13.02 -10.69
CA VAL A 159 0.43 -13.46 -10.57
C VAL A 159 -0.41 -12.75 -11.62
N GLU A 160 -0.90 -13.54 -12.58
CA GLU A 160 -1.77 -13.07 -13.64
C GLU A 160 -3.19 -12.76 -13.13
N ASP A 161 -3.89 -11.88 -13.84
CA ASP A 161 -5.29 -11.49 -13.62
C ASP A 161 -5.59 -10.97 -12.20
N LEU A 162 -4.71 -10.10 -11.69
CA LEU A 162 -4.91 -9.43 -10.42
C LEU A 162 -5.66 -8.10 -10.60
N ALA A 163 -6.81 -7.99 -9.93
CA ALA A 163 -7.48 -6.71 -9.74
C ALA A 163 -6.53 -5.73 -9.02
N TRP A 164 -6.60 -4.46 -9.41
CA TRP A 164 -5.86 -3.36 -8.80
C TRP A 164 -4.32 -3.47 -8.86
N ARG A 165 -3.77 -4.40 -9.66
CA ARG A 165 -2.32 -4.63 -9.76
C ARG A 165 -1.55 -3.35 -10.11
N ASP A 166 -2.06 -2.60 -11.08
CA ASP A 166 -1.43 -1.37 -11.54
C ASP A 166 -1.41 -0.31 -10.42
N GLU A 167 -2.54 -0.13 -9.73
CA GLU A 167 -2.68 0.79 -8.60
C GLU A 167 -1.79 0.39 -7.41
N MET A 168 -1.65 -0.91 -7.15
CA MET A 168 -0.75 -1.43 -6.11
C MET A 168 0.72 -1.15 -6.42
N VAL A 169 1.15 -1.40 -7.66
CA VAL A 169 2.50 -1.08 -8.12
C VAL A 169 2.77 0.41 -7.96
N GLU A 170 1.82 1.26 -8.38
CA GLU A 170 1.96 2.71 -8.24
C GLU A 170 2.00 3.16 -6.78
N ALA A 171 1.12 2.62 -5.94
CA ALA A 171 1.09 2.91 -4.51
C ALA A 171 2.43 2.62 -3.85
N VAL A 172 3.04 1.46 -4.16
CA VAL A 172 4.34 1.05 -3.61
C VAL A 172 5.47 1.95 -4.09
N CYS A 173 5.56 2.19 -5.40
CA CYS A 173 6.63 3.02 -5.98
C CYS A 173 6.56 4.47 -5.48
N SER A 174 5.36 5.06 -5.48
CA SER A 174 5.18 6.44 -5.01
C SER A 174 5.37 6.58 -3.50
N ALA A 175 4.89 5.62 -2.69
CA ALA A 175 5.09 5.63 -1.25
C ALA A 175 6.56 5.47 -0.85
N TYR A 176 7.32 4.59 -1.53
CA TYR A 176 8.75 4.47 -1.29
C TYR A 176 9.47 5.79 -1.56
N THR A 177 9.19 6.40 -2.72
CA THR A 177 9.78 7.69 -3.13
C THR A 177 9.42 8.81 -2.15
N GLU A 178 8.21 8.78 -1.59
CA GLU A 178 7.76 9.76 -0.59
C GLU A 178 8.50 9.61 0.75
N VAL A 179 8.68 8.37 1.24
CA VAL A 179 9.30 8.10 2.55
C VAL A 179 10.83 8.16 2.52
N PHE A 180 11.43 7.69 1.42
CA PHE A 180 12.88 7.63 1.21
C PHE A 180 13.30 8.58 0.08
N SER A 181 12.87 9.83 0.14
CA SER A 181 13.04 10.80 -0.96
C SER A 181 14.49 11.04 -1.38
N GLU A 182 15.42 11.02 -0.43
CA GLU A 182 16.86 11.18 -0.69
C GLU A 182 17.51 9.92 -1.29
N GLN A 183 16.85 8.76 -1.21
CA GLN A 183 17.32 7.46 -1.69
C GLN A 183 16.35 6.85 -2.70
N ALA A 184 15.57 7.68 -3.40
CA ALA A 184 14.54 7.23 -4.34
C ALA A 184 15.12 6.32 -5.45
N ASP A 185 16.37 6.55 -5.83
CA ASP A 185 17.11 5.79 -6.83
C ASP A 185 17.37 4.33 -6.42
N TYR A 186 17.36 4.01 -5.13
CA TYR A 186 17.59 2.64 -4.66
C TYR A 186 16.50 1.69 -5.13
N LEU A 187 15.24 2.13 -5.14
CA LEU A 187 14.15 1.29 -5.65
C LEU A 187 14.30 1.07 -7.16
N ASP A 188 14.65 2.11 -7.92
CA ASP A 188 14.87 1.99 -9.36
C ASP A 188 16.03 1.04 -9.67
N GLN A 189 17.12 1.09 -8.91
CA GLN A 189 18.24 0.15 -9.03
C GLN A 189 17.82 -1.29 -8.73
N LYS A 190 16.99 -1.51 -7.69
CA LYS A 190 16.48 -2.85 -7.36
C LYS A 190 15.52 -3.37 -8.41
N ILE A 191 14.65 -2.53 -8.97
CA ILE A 191 13.77 -2.89 -10.08
C ILE A 191 14.61 -3.26 -11.31
N ALA A 192 15.63 -2.46 -11.66
CA ALA A 192 16.52 -2.73 -12.79
C ALA A 192 17.28 -4.07 -12.67
N GLY A 193 17.48 -4.58 -11.45
CA GLY A 193 18.03 -5.90 -11.19
C GLY A 193 17.07 -7.08 -11.43
N LEU A 194 15.79 -6.83 -11.68
CA LEU A 194 14.81 -7.88 -12.00
C LEU A 194 14.91 -8.32 -13.48
N LYS A 195 14.20 -9.40 -13.84
CA LYS A 195 14.18 -9.89 -15.23
C LYS A 195 13.51 -8.87 -16.16
N LEU A 196 14.06 -8.65 -17.35
CA LEU A 196 13.62 -7.60 -18.31
C LEU A 196 12.10 -7.49 -18.52
N PRO A 197 11.33 -8.57 -18.77
CA PRO A 197 9.88 -8.42 -18.99
C PRO A 197 9.14 -7.83 -17.77
N ILE A 198 9.68 -8.05 -16.57
CA ILE A 198 9.15 -7.53 -15.31
C ILE A 198 9.46 -6.04 -15.19
N VAL A 199 10.69 -5.65 -15.55
CA VAL A 199 11.14 -4.25 -15.53
C VAL A 199 10.32 -3.39 -16.49
N GLU A 200 10.11 -3.88 -17.71
CA GLU A 200 9.33 -3.20 -18.74
C GLU A 200 7.87 -3.01 -18.30
N GLU A 201 7.27 -4.05 -17.71
CA GLU A 201 5.88 -3.98 -17.24
C GLU A 201 5.71 -3.00 -16.08
N ILE A 202 6.62 -3.02 -15.09
CA ILE A 202 6.60 -2.03 -13.99
C ILE A 202 6.76 -0.61 -14.55
N SER A 203 7.66 -0.41 -15.52
CA SER A 203 7.88 0.89 -16.14
C SER A 203 6.65 1.37 -16.91
N ARG A 204 5.98 0.47 -17.64
CA ARG A 204 4.72 0.76 -18.34
C ARG A 204 3.63 1.20 -17.37
N ILE A 205 3.48 0.50 -16.26
CA ILE A 205 2.50 0.85 -15.21
C ILE A 205 2.80 2.23 -14.63
N ARG A 206 4.06 2.50 -14.25
CA ARG A 206 4.44 3.81 -13.69
C ARG A 206 4.20 4.95 -14.70
N ALA A 207 4.51 4.75 -15.97
CA ALA A 207 4.27 5.74 -17.02
C ALA A 207 2.78 6.09 -17.18
N LYS A 208 1.89 5.09 -17.07
CA LYS A 208 0.43 5.28 -17.08
C LYS A 208 -0.02 6.27 -16.00
N PHE A 209 0.50 6.17 -14.78
CA PHE A 209 0.11 7.05 -13.67
C PHE A 209 0.81 8.41 -13.68
N SER A 210 2.03 8.51 -14.20
CA SER A 210 2.70 9.80 -14.41
C SER A 210 1.89 10.70 -15.35
N ASN A 211 1.28 10.13 -16.40
CA ASN A 211 0.44 10.88 -17.33
C ASN A 211 -0.89 11.34 -16.70
N ILE A 212 -1.42 10.60 -15.73
CA ILE A 212 -2.65 10.98 -15.01
C ILE A 212 -2.41 12.17 -14.07
N ARG A 213 -1.20 12.32 -13.51
CA ARG A 213 -0.87 13.43 -12.59
C ARG A 213 -0.61 14.76 -13.30
N ASN A 214 -0.35 14.73 -14.61
CA ASN A 214 -0.01 15.90 -15.42
C ASN A 214 -1.21 16.44 -16.23
N CYS A 215 -2.41 15.87 -16.02
CA CYS A 215 -3.68 16.32 -16.58
C CYS A 215 -4.55 16.92 -15.47
#